data_AF-A0AAU0MNH0-F1
#
_entry.id   AF-A0AAU0MNH0-F1
#
_cell.length_a   1.000
_cell.length_b   1.000
_cell.length_c   1.000
_cell.angle_alpha   90.00
_cell.angle_beta   90.00
_cell.angle_gamma   90.00
#
_symmetry.space_group_name_H-M   'P 1'
#
loop_
_entity.id
_entity.type
_entity.pdbx_description
1 polymer ?
#
loop_
_entity_poly.entity_id
_entity_poly.type
_entity_poly.pdbx_seq_one_letter_code
_entity_poly.pdbx_strand_id
1 'polypeptide(L)'
;MKSYPLKTDGVLKTYNYLWRMSRDRWAWEYLRRNQDFRQDAALHSTDDLSEMEAPCRNAQIRLLRSRVPQKLAARWGLVFMPDPELNGIDADAVWLKTAFPDQVEVNCTPRRPGETCDIWESTVPHCRITHVTDRAHREFLLLRGNGCVTQVRCTGQTLLGLEPVRMKLQISDMETYEQKLKAQKEGMRIFGNDPDAETPMWTKTSQVLRDGLIALDCLELGMTHRETAIVLYGKATVEAQWKMTSMKGSLRYLINKAKALRDGGYLVELLGSQLGPHALAA
;
A
#
# COMPACT_ATOMS: atom_id res chain seq x y z
N MET A 1 8.59 19.03 -2.83
CA MET A 1 9.15 18.71 -1.49
C MET A 1 10.60 18.31 -1.69
N LYS A 2 11.55 18.84 -0.89
CA LYS A 2 12.98 18.46 -1.03
C LYS A 2 13.16 16.99 -0.65
N SER A 3 13.91 16.24 -1.47
CA SER A 3 14.32 14.87 -1.20
C SER A 3 15.80 14.78 -0.87
N TYR A 4 16.20 13.78 -0.09
CA TYR A 4 17.57 13.57 0.36
C TYR A 4 17.84 12.08 0.65
N PRO A 5 19.09 11.61 0.55
CA PRO A 5 19.46 10.27 0.97
C PRO A 5 19.39 10.14 2.49
N LEU A 6 19.07 8.94 2.98
CA LEU A 6 19.15 8.60 4.40
C LEU A 6 20.26 7.57 4.62
N LYS A 7 20.61 7.35 5.88
CA LYS A 7 21.47 6.23 6.29
C LYS A 7 20.79 4.89 5.92
N THR A 8 21.53 4.01 5.23
CA THR A 8 21.06 2.76 4.59
C THR A 8 21.95 1.54 4.90
N ASP A 9 22.70 1.57 5.99
CA ASP A 9 23.57 0.48 6.45
C ASP A 9 22.85 -0.48 7.41
N GLY A 10 23.41 -1.69 7.53
CA GLY A 10 22.92 -2.72 8.46
C GLY A 10 21.41 -2.98 8.32
N VAL A 11 20.72 -2.98 9.46
CA VAL A 11 19.27 -3.23 9.53
C VAL A 11 18.44 -2.16 8.84
N LEU A 12 18.92 -0.91 8.71
CA LEU A 12 18.16 0.15 8.05
C LEU A 12 18.00 -0.11 6.55
N LYS A 13 18.92 -0.86 5.94
CA LYS A 13 18.87 -1.24 4.52
C LYS A 13 17.62 -2.04 4.18
N THR A 14 17.11 -2.87 5.10
CA THR A 14 15.92 -3.71 4.85
C THR A 14 14.65 -2.89 4.69
N TYR A 15 14.66 -1.61 5.07
CA TYR A 15 13.54 -0.68 4.93
C TYR A 15 13.65 0.17 3.66
N ASN A 16 14.69 -0.01 2.84
CA ASN A 16 14.91 0.82 1.67
C ASN A 16 13.74 0.73 0.69
N TYR A 17 13.15 -0.45 0.49
CA TYR A 17 12.04 -0.67 -0.44
C TYR A 17 10.83 0.27 -0.22
N LEU A 18 10.67 0.82 0.99
CA LEU A 18 9.58 1.75 1.30
C LEU A 18 9.70 3.11 0.57
N TRP A 19 10.87 3.45 0.02
CA TRP A 19 11.14 4.79 -0.50
C TRP A 19 10.25 5.21 -1.69
N ARG A 20 9.78 4.23 -2.48
CA ARG A 20 8.88 4.45 -3.62
C ARG A 20 7.41 4.23 -3.32
N MET A 21 7.07 3.79 -2.11
CA MET A 21 5.69 3.44 -1.76
C MET A 21 4.74 4.62 -1.88
N SER A 22 3.59 4.34 -2.50
CA SER A 22 2.39 5.15 -2.42
C SER A 22 1.78 5.07 -1.02
N ARG A 23 0.87 6.00 -0.72
CA ARG A 23 0.28 6.13 0.61
C ARG A 23 -0.48 4.88 1.08
N ASP A 24 -1.14 4.20 0.16
CA ASP A 24 -1.89 2.97 0.43
C ASP A 24 -0.97 1.78 0.76
N ARG A 25 0.27 1.78 0.26
CA ARG A 25 1.29 0.80 0.64
C ARG A 25 1.90 1.13 2.00
N TRP A 26 2.11 2.42 2.31
CA TRP A 26 2.46 2.84 3.68
C TRP A 26 1.38 2.45 4.69
N ALA A 27 0.10 2.64 4.34
CA ALA A 27 -1.01 2.24 5.19
C ALA A 27 -0.99 0.75 5.51
N TRP A 28 -0.67 -0.09 4.51
CA TRP A 28 -0.50 -1.53 4.71
C TRP A 28 0.65 -1.85 5.66
N GLU A 29 1.81 -1.22 5.49
CA GLU A 29 2.97 -1.47 6.36
C GLU A 29 2.69 -1.13 7.83
N TYR A 30 1.88 -0.10 8.10
CA TYR A 30 1.41 0.18 9.44
C TYR A 30 0.37 -0.84 9.92
N LEU A 31 -0.65 -1.15 9.10
CA LEU A 31 -1.70 -2.09 9.47
C LEU A 31 -1.16 -3.50 9.75
N ARG A 32 -0.26 -4.04 8.92
CA ARG A 32 0.26 -5.41 9.07
C ARG A 32 1.05 -5.63 10.37
N ARG A 33 1.45 -4.55 11.05
CA ARG A 33 2.11 -4.56 12.37
C ARG A 33 1.13 -4.46 13.54
N ASN A 34 -0.16 -4.25 13.28
CA ASN A 34 -1.19 -4.25 14.30
C ASN A 34 -1.47 -5.69 14.76
N GLN A 35 -1.41 -5.94 16.07
CA GLN A 35 -1.56 -7.30 16.61
C GLN A 35 -3.00 -7.80 16.52
N ASP A 36 -3.99 -6.92 16.70
CA ASP A 36 -5.41 -7.28 16.55
C ASP A 36 -5.71 -7.63 15.08
N PHE A 37 -5.11 -6.90 14.14
CA PHE A 37 -5.20 -7.24 12.71
C PHE A 37 -4.58 -8.60 12.41
N ARG A 38 -3.39 -8.91 12.95
CA ARG A 38 -2.73 -10.22 12.76
C ARG A 38 -3.56 -11.36 13.37
N GLN A 39 -4.21 -11.14 14.50
CA GLN A 39 -5.12 -12.10 15.11
C GLN A 39 -6.35 -12.34 14.22
N ASP A 40 -6.99 -11.27 13.74
CA ASP A 40 -8.11 -11.37 12.78
C ASP A 40 -7.68 -12.08 11.49
N ALA A 41 -6.46 -11.81 11.00
CA ALA A 41 -5.93 -12.44 9.79
C ALA A 41 -5.67 -13.94 9.97
N ALA A 42 -5.23 -14.37 11.16
CA ALA A 42 -5.01 -15.78 11.47
C ALA A 42 -6.30 -16.61 11.52
N LEU A 43 -7.48 -15.98 11.58
CA LEU A 43 -8.77 -16.68 11.53
C LEU A 43 -9.17 -17.11 10.11
N HIS A 44 -8.51 -16.57 9.08
CA HIS A 44 -8.84 -16.87 7.68
C HIS A 44 -8.12 -18.11 7.17
N SER A 45 -8.82 -18.93 6.39
CA SER A 45 -8.25 -20.10 5.72
C SER A 45 -7.69 -19.71 4.36
N THR A 46 -6.65 -20.41 3.89
CA THR A 46 -6.17 -20.28 2.51
C THR A 46 -7.26 -20.61 1.49
N ASP A 47 -8.24 -21.44 1.87
CA ASP A 47 -9.38 -21.81 1.03
C ASP A 47 -10.47 -20.73 0.95
N ASP A 48 -10.35 -19.64 1.71
CA ASP A 48 -11.30 -18.50 1.65
C ASP A 48 -11.18 -17.72 0.34
N LEU A 49 -10.05 -17.86 -0.36
CA LEU A 49 -9.76 -17.24 -1.63
C LEU A 49 -9.62 -18.30 -2.73
N SER A 50 -10.13 -17.99 -3.90
CA SER A 50 -9.83 -18.71 -5.14
C SER A 50 -8.72 -17.97 -5.85
N GLU A 51 -7.69 -18.71 -6.24
CA GLU A 51 -6.57 -18.22 -7.03
C GLU A 51 -6.48 -19.00 -8.34
N MET A 52 -6.23 -18.29 -9.44
CA MET A 52 -5.94 -18.89 -10.72
C MET A 52 -5.10 -17.95 -11.58
N GLU A 53 -4.28 -18.50 -12.47
CA GLU A 53 -3.64 -17.71 -13.53
C GLU A 53 -4.61 -17.51 -14.69
N ALA A 54 -4.71 -16.29 -15.19
CA ALA A 54 -5.51 -15.99 -16.37
C ALA A 54 -4.89 -16.65 -17.60
N PRO A 55 -5.68 -17.19 -18.54
CA PRO A 55 -5.19 -17.83 -19.77
C PRO A 55 -4.73 -16.80 -20.82
N CYS A 56 -3.97 -15.79 -20.41
CA CYS A 56 -3.45 -14.73 -21.26
C CYS A 56 -2.06 -15.11 -21.79
N ARG A 57 -1.91 -15.32 -23.11
CA ARG A 57 -0.64 -15.80 -23.70
C ARG A 57 0.56 -14.89 -23.46
N ASN A 58 0.32 -13.58 -23.32
CA ASN A 58 1.38 -12.56 -23.25
C ASN A 58 1.37 -11.79 -21.92
N ALA A 59 0.69 -12.28 -20.88
CA ALA A 59 0.55 -11.57 -19.61
C ALA A 59 0.50 -12.55 -18.44
N GLN A 60 1.30 -12.31 -17.41
CA GLN A 60 1.17 -12.99 -16.12
C GLN A 60 0.16 -12.22 -15.27
N ILE A 61 -1.09 -12.70 -15.29
CA ILE A 61 -2.19 -12.09 -14.56
C ILE A 61 -2.77 -13.12 -13.62
N ARG A 62 -2.55 -12.90 -12.33
CA ARG A 62 -3.17 -13.68 -11.29
C ARG A 62 -4.59 -13.17 -11.03
N LEU A 63 -5.57 -14.06 -10.99
CA LEU A 63 -6.94 -13.77 -10.61
C LEU A 63 -7.18 -14.26 -9.18
N LEU A 64 -7.62 -13.35 -8.31
CA LEU A 64 -8.00 -13.62 -6.94
C LEU A 64 -9.49 -13.30 -6.75
N ARG A 65 -10.23 -14.25 -6.18
CA ARG A 65 -11.65 -14.08 -5.88
C ARG A 65 -12.00 -14.62 -4.52
N SER A 66 -12.76 -13.86 -3.74
CA SER A 66 -13.23 -14.36 -2.45
C SER A 66 -14.34 -15.40 -2.58
N ARG A 67 -14.21 -16.52 -1.86
CA ARG A 67 -15.20 -17.60 -1.76
C ARG A 67 -16.19 -17.34 -0.63
N VAL A 68 -15.75 -16.68 0.44
CA VAL A 68 -16.54 -16.42 1.66
C VAL A 68 -16.75 -14.91 1.90
N PRO A 69 -17.73 -14.49 2.71
CA PRO A 69 -17.85 -13.08 3.09
C PRO A 69 -16.62 -12.57 3.88
N GLN A 70 -16.04 -11.45 3.45
CA GLN A 70 -14.82 -10.86 4.01
C GLN A 70 -15.12 -9.76 5.06
N LYS A 71 -15.94 -10.07 6.06
CA LYS A 71 -16.40 -9.06 7.04
C LYS A 71 -15.28 -8.49 7.90
N LEU A 72 -14.34 -9.32 8.35
CA LEU A 72 -13.19 -8.87 9.15
C LEU A 72 -12.29 -7.94 8.33
N ALA A 73 -11.95 -8.31 7.10
CA ALA A 73 -11.18 -7.45 6.21
C ALA A 73 -11.84 -6.06 6.02
N ALA A 74 -13.17 -6.03 5.84
CA ALA A 74 -13.91 -4.78 5.66
C ALA A 74 -13.81 -3.84 6.87
N ARG A 75 -13.75 -4.36 8.11
CA ARG A 75 -13.54 -3.56 9.33
C ARG A 75 -12.19 -2.82 9.30
N TRP A 76 -11.19 -3.44 8.69
CA TRP A 76 -9.86 -2.85 8.47
C TRP A 76 -9.78 -2.03 7.17
N GLY A 77 -10.90 -1.81 6.48
CA GLY A 77 -10.94 -1.06 5.23
C GLY A 77 -10.48 -1.85 3.99
N LEU A 78 -10.28 -3.16 4.10
CA LEU A 78 -9.78 -4.03 3.04
C LEU A 78 -10.91 -4.81 2.33
N VAL A 79 -10.67 -5.18 1.08
CA VAL A 79 -11.60 -5.99 0.27
C VAL A 79 -11.59 -7.47 0.70
N PHE A 80 -10.41 -7.98 1.06
CA PHE A 80 -10.18 -9.31 1.62
C PHE A 80 -8.96 -9.26 2.54
N MET A 81 -8.75 -10.30 3.31
CA MET A 81 -7.65 -10.38 4.28
C MET A 81 -6.33 -10.78 3.58
N PRO A 82 -5.35 -9.88 3.42
CA PRO A 82 -4.05 -10.20 2.85
C PRO A 82 -3.16 -10.86 3.90
N ASP A 83 -2.16 -11.63 3.46
CA ASP A 83 -1.16 -12.21 4.35
C ASP A 83 -0.33 -11.10 5.03
N PRO A 84 -0.40 -10.94 6.37
CA PRO A 84 0.31 -9.91 7.10
C PRO A 84 1.84 -10.05 7.06
N GLU A 85 2.37 -11.22 6.71
CA GLU A 85 3.82 -11.43 6.58
C GLU A 85 4.39 -10.81 5.31
N LEU A 86 3.54 -10.53 4.32
CA LEU A 86 3.95 -9.90 3.06
C LEU A 86 4.05 -8.38 3.21
N ASN A 87 5.10 -7.82 2.62
CA ASN A 87 5.36 -6.38 2.61
C ASN A 87 4.37 -5.65 1.67
N GLY A 88 4.41 -4.31 1.66
CA GLY A 88 3.52 -3.48 0.83
C GLY A 88 3.73 -3.60 -0.68
N ILE A 89 4.77 -4.26 -1.16
CA ILE A 89 4.97 -4.60 -2.57
C ILE A 89 4.27 -5.92 -2.90
N ASP A 90 4.47 -6.94 -2.07
CA ASP A 90 4.03 -8.31 -2.37
C ASP A 90 2.61 -8.62 -1.92
N ALA A 91 2.16 -8.03 -0.81
CA ALA A 91 0.82 -8.27 -0.28
C ALA A 91 -0.26 -7.87 -1.28
N ASP A 92 -1.32 -8.67 -1.38
CA ASP A 92 -2.52 -8.31 -2.12
C ASP A 92 -3.45 -7.39 -1.31
N ALA A 93 -2.90 -6.36 -0.66
CA ALA A 93 -3.68 -5.41 0.11
C ALA A 93 -4.52 -4.53 -0.84
N VAL A 94 -5.82 -4.82 -0.96
CA VAL A 94 -6.77 -4.00 -1.72
C VAL A 94 -7.70 -3.27 -0.76
N TRP A 95 -7.72 -1.94 -0.85
CA TRP A 95 -8.52 -1.06 0.00
C TRP A 95 -9.91 -0.79 -0.61
N LEU A 96 -10.94 -0.76 0.22
CA LEU A 96 -12.28 -0.34 -0.16
C LEU A 96 -12.32 1.15 -0.49
N LYS A 97 -13.24 1.57 -1.39
CA LYS A 97 -13.41 3.00 -1.74
C LYS A 97 -13.77 3.88 -0.53
N THR A 98 -14.41 3.31 0.50
CA THR A 98 -14.72 4.01 1.76
C THR A 98 -13.46 4.28 2.61
N ALA A 99 -12.45 3.42 2.51
CA ALA A 99 -11.17 3.60 3.19
C ALA A 99 -10.20 4.45 2.33
N PHE A 100 -10.14 4.20 1.02
CA PHE A 100 -9.26 4.88 0.07
C PHE A 100 -10.08 5.55 -1.06
N PRO A 101 -10.67 6.73 -0.80
CA PRO A 101 -11.54 7.42 -1.76
C PRO A 101 -10.80 7.93 -3.00
N ASP A 102 -9.54 8.32 -2.85
CA ASP A 102 -8.72 8.94 -3.90
C ASP A 102 -7.97 7.92 -4.78
N GLN A 103 -8.35 6.63 -4.69
CA GLN A 103 -7.74 5.58 -5.51
C GLN A 103 -7.91 5.84 -7.01
N VAL A 104 -7.00 5.29 -7.82
CA VAL A 104 -7.10 5.37 -9.28
C VAL A 104 -8.34 4.59 -9.73
N GLU A 105 -9.20 5.23 -10.53
CA GLU A 105 -10.39 4.58 -11.12
C GLU A 105 -10.27 4.54 -12.64
N VAL A 106 -10.66 3.40 -13.23
CA VAL A 106 -10.85 3.24 -14.68
C VAL A 106 -12.27 2.81 -14.99
N ASN A 107 -12.79 3.32 -16.09
CA ASN A 107 -14.04 2.86 -16.69
C ASN A 107 -13.73 1.89 -17.82
N CYS A 108 -14.27 0.68 -17.73
CA CYS A 108 -14.16 -0.37 -18.72
C CYS A 108 -15.37 -0.30 -19.65
N THR A 109 -15.12 -0.09 -20.93
CA THR A 109 -16.14 0.01 -21.99
C THR A 109 -15.86 -1.03 -23.08
N PRO A 110 -16.86 -1.43 -23.88
CA PRO A 110 -16.63 -2.31 -25.02
C PRO A 110 -15.51 -1.78 -25.92
N ARG A 111 -14.62 -2.67 -26.36
CA ARG A 111 -13.56 -2.36 -27.32
C ARG A 111 -14.01 -2.79 -28.70
N ARG A 112 -14.04 -1.85 -29.65
CA ARG A 112 -14.42 -2.16 -31.03
C ARG A 112 -13.31 -2.95 -31.74
N PRO A 113 -13.63 -3.74 -32.78
CA PRO A 113 -12.61 -4.35 -33.63
C PRO A 113 -11.62 -3.31 -34.16
N GLY A 114 -10.32 -3.58 -34.04
CA GLY A 114 -9.24 -2.68 -34.47
C GLY A 114 -8.90 -1.55 -33.48
N GLU A 115 -9.61 -1.43 -32.36
CA GLU A 115 -9.33 -0.43 -31.34
C GLU A 115 -8.28 -0.92 -30.34
N THR A 116 -7.30 -0.07 -30.03
CA THR A 116 -6.26 -0.33 -29.03
C THR A 116 -6.73 0.02 -27.62
N CYS A 117 -6.03 -0.49 -26.62
CA CYS A 117 -6.20 -0.03 -25.25
C CYS A 117 -4.84 0.39 -24.70
N ASP A 118 -4.53 1.68 -24.77
CA ASP A 118 -3.23 2.22 -24.39
C ASP A 118 -2.85 1.89 -22.94
N ILE A 119 -3.83 1.90 -22.02
CA ILE A 119 -3.61 1.51 -20.61
C ILE A 119 -3.16 0.05 -20.55
N TRP A 120 -3.83 -0.85 -21.27
CA TRP A 120 -3.47 -2.26 -21.32
C TRP A 120 -2.09 -2.45 -21.94
N GLU A 121 -1.86 -1.88 -23.12
CA GLU A 121 -0.62 -2.01 -23.90
C GLU A 121 0.59 -1.43 -23.15
N SER A 122 0.40 -0.35 -22.39
CA SER A 122 1.47 0.21 -21.56
C SER A 122 1.69 -0.59 -20.28
N THR A 123 0.64 -1.17 -19.68
CA THR A 123 0.72 -1.78 -18.35
C THR A 123 1.24 -3.21 -18.39
N VAL A 124 0.66 -4.04 -19.27
CA VAL A 124 0.91 -5.49 -19.30
C VAL A 124 2.38 -5.87 -19.51
N PRO A 125 3.15 -5.22 -20.39
CA PRO A 125 4.56 -5.58 -20.59
C PRO A 125 5.47 -5.29 -19.40
N HIS A 126 5.05 -4.41 -18.50
CA HIS A 126 5.91 -3.85 -17.45
C HIS A 126 5.46 -4.22 -16.03
N CYS A 127 4.31 -4.89 -15.88
CA CYS A 127 3.70 -5.13 -14.59
C CYS A 127 3.39 -6.59 -14.35
N ARG A 128 3.67 -7.07 -13.12
CA ARG A 128 2.95 -8.22 -12.56
C ARG A 128 1.56 -7.72 -12.12
N ILE A 129 0.51 -8.37 -12.62
CA ILE A 129 -0.88 -7.92 -12.39
C ILE A 129 -1.60 -8.93 -11.51
N THR A 130 -2.32 -8.44 -10.51
CA THR A 130 -3.32 -9.24 -9.80
C THR A 130 -4.69 -8.59 -9.98
N HIS A 131 -5.61 -9.31 -10.61
CA HIS A 131 -7.01 -8.92 -10.67
C HIS A 131 -7.75 -9.51 -9.47
N VAL A 132 -8.47 -8.65 -8.76
CA VAL A 132 -9.23 -9.00 -7.57
C VAL A 132 -10.70 -8.78 -7.86
N THR A 133 -11.51 -9.80 -7.60
CA THR A 133 -12.97 -9.69 -7.62
C THR A 133 -13.55 -10.08 -6.27
N ASP A 134 -14.37 -9.20 -5.69
CA ASP A 134 -15.07 -9.52 -4.44
C ASP A 134 -16.46 -10.14 -4.68
N ARG A 135 -17.15 -10.50 -3.59
CA ARG A 135 -18.51 -11.07 -3.67
C ARG A 135 -19.58 -10.08 -4.13
N ALA A 136 -19.29 -8.78 -4.12
CA ALA A 136 -20.15 -7.74 -4.67
C ALA A 136 -19.83 -7.45 -6.15
N HIS A 137 -19.00 -8.28 -6.79
CA HIS A 137 -18.54 -8.13 -8.18
C HIS A 137 -17.81 -6.80 -8.44
N ARG A 138 -17.20 -6.22 -7.40
CA ARG A 138 -16.30 -5.09 -7.55
C ARG A 138 -14.94 -5.63 -8.00
N GLU A 139 -14.39 -4.99 -9.02
CA GLU A 139 -13.14 -5.40 -9.64
C GLU A 139 -12.03 -4.40 -9.37
N PHE A 140 -10.86 -4.93 -9.05
CA PHE A 140 -9.66 -4.16 -8.79
C PHE A 140 -8.46 -4.79 -9.50
N LEU A 141 -7.49 -3.97 -9.88
CA LEU A 141 -6.18 -4.41 -10.34
C LEU A 141 -5.12 -3.91 -9.36
N LEU A 142 -4.23 -4.81 -8.94
CA LEU A 142 -2.95 -4.45 -8.34
C LEU A 142 -1.89 -4.57 -9.41
N LEU A 143 -1.34 -3.42 -9.80
CA LEU A 143 -0.26 -3.31 -10.77
C LEU A 143 1.05 -3.20 -10.01
N ARG A 144 1.98 -4.13 -10.22
CA ARG A 144 3.28 -4.14 -9.54
C ARG A 144 4.42 -4.03 -10.55
N GLY A 145 5.27 -3.02 -10.40
CA GLY A 145 6.43 -2.81 -11.25
C GLY A 145 7.35 -1.73 -10.70
N ASN A 146 8.66 -1.86 -10.95
CA ASN A 146 9.68 -0.88 -10.58
C ASN A 146 9.65 -0.44 -9.09
N GLY A 147 9.40 -1.40 -8.19
CA GLY A 147 9.33 -1.17 -6.74
C GLY A 147 8.08 -0.41 -6.27
N CYS A 148 7.08 -0.27 -7.15
CA CYS A 148 5.82 0.42 -6.88
C CYS A 148 4.63 -0.52 -7.02
N VAL A 149 3.55 -0.20 -6.32
CA VAL A 149 2.26 -0.87 -6.47
C VAL A 149 1.17 0.16 -6.61
N THR A 150 0.30 -0.01 -7.60
CA THR A 150 -0.85 0.86 -7.84
C THR A 150 -2.10 0.01 -7.78
N GLN A 151 -2.99 0.38 -6.87
CA GLN A 151 -4.35 -0.12 -6.86
C GLN A 151 -5.19 0.69 -7.85
N VAL A 152 -5.85 -0.02 -8.77
CA VAL A 152 -6.79 0.54 -9.73
C VAL A 152 -8.15 -0.10 -9.51
N ARG A 153 -9.19 0.70 -9.29
CA ARG A 153 -10.57 0.23 -9.25
C ARG A 153 -11.16 0.25 -10.65
N CYS A 154 -11.74 -0.87 -11.06
CA CYS A 154 -12.40 -1.04 -12.34
C CYS A 154 -13.91 -0.87 -12.18
N THR A 155 -14.51 -0.05 -13.05
CA THR A 155 -15.96 0.19 -13.12
C THR A 155 -16.47 -0.01 -14.54
N GLY A 156 -17.78 -0.07 -14.73
CA GLY A 156 -18.37 -0.30 -16.06
C GLY A 156 -18.49 -1.80 -16.36
N GLN A 157 -18.06 -2.22 -17.55
CA GLN A 157 -18.07 -3.63 -17.92
C GLN A 157 -17.01 -4.45 -17.18
N THR A 158 -17.32 -5.72 -16.94
CA THR A 158 -16.40 -6.64 -16.28
C THR A 158 -15.18 -6.95 -17.13
N LEU A 159 -13.99 -7.04 -16.53
CA LEU A 159 -12.77 -7.50 -17.20
C LEU A 159 -12.76 -9.02 -17.43
N LEU A 160 -13.66 -9.76 -16.75
CA LEU A 160 -13.80 -11.21 -16.86
C LEU A 160 -14.84 -11.65 -17.90
N GLY A 161 -15.40 -10.69 -18.65
CA GLY A 161 -16.36 -10.95 -19.72
C GLY A 161 -15.72 -11.57 -20.96
N LEU A 162 -16.55 -12.15 -21.82
CA LEU A 162 -16.10 -12.68 -23.12
C LEU A 162 -15.75 -11.57 -24.12
N GLU A 163 -16.44 -10.43 -24.02
CA GLU A 163 -16.25 -9.29 -24.91
C GLU A 163 -14.98 -8.52 -24.54
N PRO A 164 -14.14 -8.13 -25.52
CA PRO A 164 -12.96 -7.34 -25.24
C PRO A 164 -13.37 -5.95 -24.75
N VAL A 165 -12.70 -5.48 -23.71
CA VAL A 165 -12.92 -4.17 -23.10
C VAL A 165 -11.71 -3.27 -23.26
N ARG A 166 -11.94 -1.96 -23.27
CA ARG A 166 -10.91 -0.93 -23.15
C ARG A 166 -11.10 -0.15 -21.87
N MET A 167 -9.99 0.20 -21.23
CA MET A 167 -9.96 1.00 -20.02
C MET A 167 -9.78 2.48 -20.37
N LYS A 168 -10.47 3.36 -19.64
CA LYS A 168 -10.32 4.82 -19.70
C LYS A 168 -10.14 5.33 -18.27
N LEU A 169 -9.13 6.18 -18.03
CA LEU A 169 -8.98 6.84 -16.74
C LEU A 169 -10.24 7.66 -16.44
N GLN A 170 -10.75 7.50 -15.24
CA GLN A 170 -11.95 8.19 -14.79
C GLN A 170 -11.61 9.08 -13.59
N ILE A 171 -12.07 10.32 -13.65
CA ILE A 171 -12.11 11.22 -12.49
C ILE A 171 -13.59 11.46 -12.20
N SER A 172 -14.05 10.83 -11.12
CA SER A 172 -15.46 10.69 -10.78
C SER A 172 -16.06 11.88 -10.01
N ASP A 173 -15.23 12.77 -9.46
CA ASP A 173 -15.67 14.02 -8.81
C ASP A 173 -14.61 15.12 -9.00
N MET A 174 -15.06 16.38 -8.98
CA MET A 174 -14.18 17.54 -9.13
C MET A 174 -13.65 18.04 -7.79
N GLU A 175 -14.31 17.72 -6.67
CA GLU A 175 -13.93 18.17 -5.35
C GLU A 175 -12.58 17.58 -4.90
N THR A 176 -12.30 16.32 -5.27
CA THR A 176 -11.03 15.64 -4.97
C THR A 176 -10.09 15.53 -6.18
N TYR A 177 -10.33 16.35 -7.21
CA TYR A 177 -9.62 16.29 -8.50
C TYR A 177 -8.09 16.28 -8.33
N GLU A 178 -7.54 17.20 -7.53
CA GLU A 178 -6.09 17.31 -7.30
C GLU A 178 -5.52 16.09 -6.58
N GLN A 179 -6.27 15.51 -5.64
CA GLN A 179 -5.85 14.31 -4.90
C GLN A 179 -5.81 13.09 -5.83
N LYS A 180 -6.83 12.92 -6.67
CA LYS A 180 -6.88 11.85 -7.69
C LYS A 180 -5.80 12.01 -8.75
N LEU A 181 -5.53 13.25 -9.20
CA LEU A 181 -4.44 13.52 -10.13
C LEU A 181 -3.09 13.17 -9.51
N LYS A 182 -2.91 13.45 -8.22
CA LYS A 182 -1.71 13.04 -7.48
C LYS A 182 -1.59 11.51 -7.40
N ALA A 183 -2.67 10.79 -7.07
CA ALA A 183 -2.67 9.33 -7.04
C ALA A 183 -2.32 8.72 -8.41
N GLN A 184 -2.85 9.28 -9.51
CA GLN A 184 -2.48 8.87 -10.87
C GLN A 184 -1.00 9.12 -11.16
N LYS A 185 -0.47 10.31 -10.85
CA LYS A 185 0.96 10.63 -11.02
C LYS A 185 1.86 9.71 -10.21
N GLU A 186 1.47 9.37 -8.98
CA GLU A 186 2.18 8.38 -8.16
C GLU A 186 2.13 7.00 -8.82
N GLY A 187 0.97 6.60 -9.36
CA GLY A 187 0.83 5.29 -10.01
C GLY A 187 1.63 5.11 -11.30
N MET A 188 1.91 6.20 -12.03
CA MET A 188 2.77 6.18 -13.22
C MET A 188 4.23 5.84 -12.92
N ARG A 189 4.67 5.86 -11.65
CA ARG A 189 6.02 5.45 -11.25
C ARG A 189 6.32 3.98 -11.55
N ILE A 190 5.27 3.16 -11.73
CA ILE A 190 5.40 1.78 -12.18
C ILE A 190 6.13 1.66 -13.52
N PHE A 191 6.12 2.70 -14.36
CA PHE A 191 6.84 2.73 -15.64
C PHE A 191 8.26 3.32 -15.55
N GLY A 192 8.76 3.58 -14.33
CA GLY A 192 10.09 4.16 -14.09
C GLY A 192 11.24 3.17 -14.31
N ASN A 193 12.45 3.57 -13.88
CA ASN A 193 13.63 2.71 -13.94
C ASN A 193 13.65 1.70 -12.77
N ASP A 194 14.52 0.69 -12.89
CA ASP A 194 14.79 -0.31 -11.87
C ASP A 194 15.13 0.36 -10.52
N PRO A 195 14.35 0.11 -9.44
CA PRO A 195 14.59 0.69 -8.12
C PRO A 195 15.92 0.29 -7.51
N ASP A 196 16.47 -0.89 -7.84
CA ASP A 196 17.71 -1.39 -7.25
C ASP A 196 18.96 -0.71 -7.85
N ALA A 197 18.81 -0.11 -9.03
CA ALA A 197 19.83 0.72 -9.66
C ALA A 197 19.89 2.16 -9.09
N GLU A 198 18.97 2.54 -8.21
CA GLU A 198 18.83 3.90 -7.71
C GLU A 198 19.15 4.03 -6.21
N THR A 199 19.68 5.19 -5.82
CA THR A 199 19.83 5.53 -4.40
C THR A 199 18.47 5.93 -3.82
N PRO A 200 18.00 5.29 -2.72
CA PRO A 200 16.72 5.65 -2.10
C PRO A 200 16.67 7.11 -1.66
N MET A 201 15.72 7.85 -2.21
CA MET A 201 15.51 9.26 -1.92
C MET A 201 14.28 9.45 -1.04
N TRP A 202 14.48 10.11 0.10
CA TRP A 202 13.45 10.29 1.12
C TRP A 202 13.06 11.75 1.23
N THR A 203 11.82 11.96 1.63
CA THR A 203 11.32 13.27 2.04
C THR A 203 11.21 13.28 3.56
N LYS A 204 11.03 14.46 4.17
CA LYS A 204 10.86 14.50 5.62
C LYS A 204 9.66 13.68 6.10
N THR A 205 8.58 13.69 5.32
CA THR A 205 7.39 12.87 5.60
C THR A 205 7.68 11.39 5.49
N SER A 206 8.27 10.91 4.38
CA SER A 206 8.55 9.47 4.23
C SER A 206 9.65 8.97 5.17
N GLN A 207 10.60 9.84 5.56
CA GLN A 207 11.52 9.54 6.65
C GLN A 207 10.77 9.25 7.96
N VAL A 208 9.85 10.14 8.37
CA VAL A 208 9.11 9.97 9.63
C VAL A 208 8.29 8.68 9.62
N LEU A 209 7.70 8.33 8.48
CA LEU A 209 6.97 7.06 8.33
C LEU A 209 7.93 5.86 8.46
N ARG A 210 9.06 5.88 7.74
CA ARG A 210 10.08 4.82 7.81
C ARG A 210 10.60 4.63 9.23
N ASP A 211 11.06 5.71 9.85
CA ASP A 211 11.64 5.70 11.19
C ASP A 211 10.57 5.27 12.23
N GLY A 212 9.29 5.57 11.97
CA GLY A 212 8.16 5.09 12.76
C GLY A 212 7.95 3.58 12.67
N LEU A 213 8.02 2.98 11.48
CA LEU A 213 7.95 1.53 11.30
C LEU A 213 9.11 0.82 12.00
N ILE A 214 10.33 1.32 11.81
CA ILE A 214 11.52 0.79 12.50
C ILE A 214 11.33 0.84 14.02
N ALA A 215 10.76 1.94 14.54
CA ALA A 215 10.50 2.06 15.96
C ALA A 215 9.46 1.05 16.45
N LEU A 216 8.41 0.75 15.68
CA LEU A 216 7.45 -0.30 16.01
C LEU A 216 8.11 -1.68 16.05
N ASP A 217 8.95 -1.99 15.05
CA ASP A 217 9.63 -3.29 14.95
C ASP A 217 10.63 -3.48 16.10
N CYS A 218 11.37 -2.43 16.47
CA CYS A 218 12.21 -2.45 17.67
C CYS A 218 11.41 -2.70 18.96
N LEU A 219 10.22 -2.10 19.09
CA LEU A 219 9.37 -2.29 20.27
C LEU A 219 8.78 -3.71 20.33
N GLU A 220 8.42 -4.29 19.18
CA GLU A 220 7.99 -5.69 19.09
C GLU A 220 9.09 -6.66 19.55
N LEU A 221 10.35 -6.33 19.25
CA LEU A 221 11.54 -7.06 19.75
C LEU A 221 11.88 -6.77 21.22
N GLY A 222 11.08 -5.98 21.94
CA GLY A 222 11.29 -5.66 23.36
C GLY A 222 12.42 -4.64 23.61
N MET A 223 12.90 -3.95 22.58
CA MET A 223 13.98 -2.97 22.72
C MET A 223 13.52 -1.74 23.51
N THR A 224 14.43 -1.17 24.30
CA THR A 224 14.20 0.10 24.99
C THR A 224 14.25 1.28 24.03
N HIS A 225 13.66 2.41 24.42
CA HIS A 225 13.75 3.66 23.66
C HIS A 225 15.20 4.05 23.32
N ARG A 226 16.16 3.76 24.20
CA ARG A 226 17.58 4.08 23.92
C ARG A 226 18.14 3.20 22.81
N GLU A 227 17.83 1.92 22.84
CA GLU A 227 18.28 0.98 21.82
C GLU A 227 17.61 1.27 20.47
N THR A 228 16.33 1.61 20.45
CA THR A 228 15.65 2.11 19.24
C THR A 228 16.34 3.36 18.68
N ALA A 229 16.71 4.31 19.54
CA ALA A 229 17.46 5.49 19.10
C ALA A 229 18.82 5.14 18.52
N ILE A 230 19.50 4.12 19.06
CA ILE A 230 20.80 3.65 18.55
C ILE A 230 20.62 3.06 17.15
N VAL A 231 19.55 2.30 16.91
CA VAL A 231 19.23 1.78 15.58
C VAL A 231 18.99 2.91 14.58
N LEU A 232 18.19 3.93 14.94
CA LEU A 232 17.83 5.02 14.04
C LEU A 232 18.98 6.02 13.78
N TYR A 233 19.72 6.39 14.82
CA TYR A 233 20.67 7.52 14.77
C TYR A 233 22.14 7.10 14.90
N GLY A 234 22.39 5.84 15.26
CA GLY A 234 23.72 5.32 15.55
C GLY A 234 24.18 5.58 16.99
N LYS A 235 25.04 4.68 17.48
CA LYS A 235 25.53 4.68 18.87
C LYS A 235 26.22 6.00 19.27
N ALA A 236 27.14 6.49 18.44
CA ALA A 236 27.90 7.71 18.73
C ALA A 236 26.99 8.95 18.91
N THR A 237 26.00 9.12 18.04
CA THR A 237 25.03 10.22 18.14
C THR A 237 24.19 10.12 19.40
N VAL A 238 23.73 8.91 19.75
CA VAL A 238 22.94 8.70 20.97
C VAL A 238 23.79 8.97 22.21
N GLU A 239 25.02 8.49 22.29
CA GLU A 239 25.89 8.76 23.44
C GLU A 239 26.13 10.25 23.67
N ALA A 240 26.34 11.03 22.60
CA ALA A 240 26.51 12.47 22.69
C ALA A 240 25.23 13.22 23.10
N GLN A 241 24.05 12.75 22.66
CA GLN A 241 22.81 13.54 22.74
C GLN A 241 21.77 13.01 23.72
N TRP A 242 21.90 11.78 24.24
CA TRP A 242 20.87 11.13 25.05
C TRP A 242 20.56 11.86 26.37
N LYS A 243 21.53 12.59 26.93
CA LYS A 243 21.30 13.38 28.15
C LYS A 243 20.39 14.59 27.88
N MET A 244 20.27 15.04 26.64
CA MET A 244 19.38 16.14 26.25
C MET A 244 17.92 15.66 26.18
N THR A 245 16.99 16.50 26.66
CA THR A 245 15.55 16.20 26.66
C THR A 245 14.94 16.14 25.26
N SER A 246 15.53 16.86 24.30
CA SER A 246 15.03 16.96 22.92
C SER A 246 15.00 15.63 22.18
N MET A 247 16.07 14.82 22.24
CA MET A 247 16.11 13.51 21.57
C MET A 247 15.06 12.55 22.13
N LYS A 248 14.93 12.49 23.47
CA LYS A 248 13.92 11.64 24.13
C LYS A 248 12.50 12.09 23.79
N GLY A 249 12.26 13.41 23.71
CA GLY A 249 10.98 13.98 23.31
C GLY A 249 10.62 13.62 21.87
N SER A 250 11.55 13.85 20.93
CA SER A 250 11.37 13.53 19.51
C SER A 250 11.11 12.04 19.26
N LEU A 251 11.87 11.16 19.93
CA LEU A 251 11.66 9.71 19.80
C LEU A 251 10.30 9.30 20.37
N ARG A 252 9.88 9.84 21.51
CA ARG A 252 8.57 9.55 22.10
C ARG A 252 7.44 10.00 21.18
N TYR A 253 7.57 11.19 20.60
CA TYR A 253 6.61 11.69 19.61
C TYR A 253 6.54 10.76 18.38
N LEU A 254 7.69 10.33 17.85
CA LEU A 254 7.77 9.40 16.72
C LEU A 254 7.07 8.07 17.03
N ILE A 255 7.36 7.47 18.19
CA ILE A 255 6.75 6.21 18.64
C ILE A 255 5.23 6.37 18.79
N ASN A 256 4.78 7.43 19.46
CA ASN A 256 3.35 7.67 19.66
C ASN A 256 2.62 7.87 18.33
N LYS A 257 3.22 8.62 17.40
CA LYS A 257 2.67 8.78 16.05
C LYS A 257 2.62 7.46 15.29
N ALA A 258 3.68 6.65 15.37
CA ALA A 258 3.73 5.35 14.70
C ALA A 258 2.67 4.39 15.24
N LYS A 259 2.47 4.34 16.57
CA LYS A 259 1.39 3.58 17.19
C LYS A 259 0.01 4.07 16.73
N ALA A 260 -0.22 5.38 16.76
CA ALA A 260 -1.48 5.96 16.30
C ALA A 260 -1.79 5.60 14.83
N LEU A 261 -0.79 5.64 13.95
CA LEU A 261 -0.93 5.20 12.56
C LEU A 261 -1.27 3.70 12.46
N ARG A 262 -0.55 2.83 13.16
CA ARG A 262 -0.80 1.37 13.22
C ARG A 262 -2.19 1.04 13.76
N ASP A 263 -2.65 1.79 14.76
CA ASP A 263 -3.89 1.53 15.51
C ASP A 263 -5.10 2.23 14.87
N GLY A 264 -5.11 2.33 13.54
CA GLY A 264 -6.23 2.84 12.74
C GLY A 264 -6.04 4.25 12.17
N GLY A 265 -5.04 5.00 12.62
CA GLY A 265 -4.72 6.33 12.08
C GLY A 265 -4.36 6.31 10.59
N TYR A 266 -3.88 5.18 10.05
CA TYR A 266 -3.60 5.01 8.63
C TYR A 266 -4.83 5.28 7.74
N LEU A 267 -6.04 5.00 8.21
CA LEU A 267 -7.28 5.22 7.43
C LEU A 267 -7.45 6.69 7.08
N VAL A 268 -7.20 7.59 8.04
CA VAL A 268 -7.41 9.02 7.86
C VAL A 268 -6.13 9.69 7.34
N GLU A 269 -4.98 9.45 7.98
CA GLU A 269 -3.74 10.17 7.66
C GLU A 269 -3.08 9.72 6.36
N LEU A 270 -3.25 8.45 5.96
CA LEU A 270 -2.61 7.88 4.78
C LEU A 270 -3.61 7.64 3.64
N LEU A 271 -4.77 7.05 3.94
CA LEU A 271 -5.76 6.74 2.91
C LEU A 271 -6.77 7.86 2.63
N GLY A 272 -6.90 8.84 3.54
CA GLY A 272 -7.84 9.96 3.36
C GLY A 272 -9.31 9.59 3.62
N SER A 273 -9.58 8.51 4.36
CA SER A 273 -10.94 8.16 4.76
C SER A 273 -11.56 9.26 5.61
N GLN A 274 -12.83 9.55 5.34
CA GLN A 274 -13.66 10.43 6.17
C GLN A 274 -14.22 9.70 7.41
N LEU A 275 -14.11 8.37 7.45
CA LEU A 275 -14.55 7.54 8.56
C LEU A 275 -13.34 7.17 9.41
N GLY A 276 -13.36 7.58 10.68
CA GLY A 276 -12.36 7.16 11.66
C GLY A 276 -12.43 5.65 11.95
N PRO A 277 -11.42 5.09 12.64
CA PRO A 277 -11.29 3.64 12.85
C PRO A 277 -12.50 2.96 13.52
N HIS A 278 -13.34 3.70 14.24
CA HIS A 278 -14.54 3.16 14.90
C HIS A 278 -15.81 3.15 14.04
N ALA A 279 -15.81 3.82 12.88
CA ALA A 279 -17.02 3.98 12.05
C ALA A 279 -17.09 3.01 10.86
N LEU A 280 -15.98 2.42 10.41
CA LEU A 280 -15.97 1.45 9.31
C LEU A 280 -16.45 0.04 9.71
N ALA A 281 -16.60 -0.21 11.03
CA ALA A 281 -17.00 -1.50 11.59
C ALA A 281 -18.51 -1.62 11.89
N ALA A 282 -19.28 -0.55 11.67
CA ALA A 282 -20.75 -0.51 11.81
C ALA A 282 -21.44 -0.77 10.47
#